data_AF-A0A553ZBL8-F1
#
_entry.id   AF-A0A553ZBL8-F1
#
_cell.length_a   1.000
_cell.length_b   1.000
_cell.length_c   1.000
_cell.angle_alpha   90.00
_cell.angle_beta   90.00
_cell.angle_gamma   90.00
#
_symmetry.space_group_name_H-M   'P 1'
#
loop_
_entity.id
_entity.type
_entity.pdbx_description
1 polymer ?
#
loop_
_entity_poly.entity_id
_entity_poly.type
_entity_poly.pdbx_seq_one_letter_code
_entity_poly.pdbx_strand_id
1 'polypeptide(L)'
;MALVTPAPPDGLPPLVDHHCHGVIRHHPEADEFAGYLTESDRPPAPGTSYLDTQAGFAVRRWCPPALGLPPHCPPADYLARRAELGPDEARRRLLTAAGIGTYLVDTGLPGPLTGPAETAASGDGTGHEVVRLETLAERAAQQAADAEEFTDTLARSVRDAAAHAVAFKTVAAYRHGLALQAR
;
A
#
# COMPACT_ATOMS: atom_id res chain seq x y z
N MET A 1 27.38 1.44 4.38
CA MET A 1 27.25 0.02 4.78
C MET A 1 26.00 -0.52 4.11
N ALA A 2 26.14 -1.40 3.12
CA ALA A 2 24.98 -2.08 2.54
C ALA A 2 24.44 -3.04 3.60
N LEU A 3 23.22 -2.77 4.09
CA LEU A 3 22.53 -3.67 5.00
C LEU A 3 22.11 -4.89 4.19
N VAL A 4 22.64 -6.05 4.57
CA VAL A 4 22.26 -7.35 4.00
C VAL A 4 20.86 -7.65 4.51
N THR A 5 19.88 -7.57 3.61
CA THR A 5 18.50 -8.01 3.85
C THR A 5 18.51 -9.54 4.00
N PRO A 6 17.79 -10.12 4.98
CA PRO A 6 17.76 -11.57 5.14
C PRO A 6 17.22 -12.26 3.87
N ALA A 7 17.95 -13.26 3.39
CA ALA A 7 17.56 -14.01 2.20
C ALA A 7 16.35 -14.92 2.53
N PRO A 8 15.33 -14.99 1.67
CA PRO A 8 14.23 -15.94 1.81
C PRO A 8 14.75 -17.39 1.85
N PRO A 9 14.01 -18.31 2.49
CA PRO A 9 14.45 -19.68 2.76
C PRO A 9 14.68 -20.55 1.50
N ASP A 10 14.26 -20.07 0.33
CA ASP A 10 14.45 -20.72 -0.96
C ASP A 10 15.78 -20.35 -1.66
N GLY A 11 16.58 -19.47 -1.05
CA GLY A 11 17.89 -19.05 -1.57
C GLY A 11 17.81 -18.02 -2.70
N LEU A 12 16.61 -17.52 -3.02
CA LEU A 12 16.42 -16.42 -3.97
C LEU A 12 16.73 -15.06 -3.30
N PRO A 13 17.00 -13.99 -4.06
CA PRO A 13 17.04 -12.66 -3.50
C PRO A 13 15.65 -12.24 -2.98
N PRO A 14 15.57 -11.36 -1.96
CA PRO A 14 14.31 -10.79 -1.50
C PRO A 14 13.53 -10.11 -2.63
N LEU A 15 12.20 -10.10 -2.52
CA LEU A 15 11.33 -9.45 -3.49
C LEU A 15 11.48 -7.93 -3.48
N VAL A 16 11.31 -7.32 -4.65
CA VAL A 16 11.14 -5.86 -4.80
C VAL A 16 9.69 -5.59 -5.13
N ASP A 17 8.97 -4.99 -4.19
CA ASP A 17 7.61 -4.51 -4.42
C ASP A 17 7.69 -3.11 -5.04
N HIS A 18 7.65 -3.07 -6.37
CA HIS A 18 7.89 -1.86 -7.15
C HIS A 18 6.73 -0.85 -7.11
N HIS A 19 5.58 -1.21 -6.53
CA HIS A 19 4.46 -0.31 -6.32
C HIS A 19 3.50 -0.86 -5.27
N CYS A 20 3.60 -0.31 -4.06
CA CYS A 20 2.66 -0.58 -2.99
C CYS A 20 2.19 0.71 -2.32
N HIS A 21 1.32 0.55 -1.32
CA HIS A 21 0.88 1.64 -0.45
C HIS A 21 1.35 1.40 0.97
N GLY A 22 1.25 2.44 1.79
CA GLY A 22 1.40 2.29 3.23
C GLY A 22 0.34 1.37 3.81
N VAL A 23 0.65 0.77 4.95
CA VAL A 23 -0.26 -0.08 5.71
C VAL A 23 -1.00 0.76 6.74
N ILE A 24 -2.24 0.42 7.06
CA ILE A 24 -2.98 1.05 8.16
C ILE A 24 -2.23 0.96 9.49
N ARG A 25 -2.42 1.97 10.36
CA ARG A 25 -1.79 2.05 11.69
C ARG A 25 -2.67 1.55 12.82
N HIS A 26 -3.93 1.24 12.55
CA HIS A 26 -4.90 0.77 13.54
C HIS A 26 -5.33 -0.67 13.25
N HIS A 27 -5.99 -1.28 14.23
CA HIS A 27 -6.71 -2.52 14.01
C HIS A 27 -8.06 -2.18 13.36
N PRO A 28 -8.36 -2.69 12.15
CA PRO A 28 -9.63 -2.41 11.50
C PRO A 28 -10.73 -3.31 12.06
N GLU A 29 -11.92 -2.73 12.20
CA GLU A 29 -13.13 -3.51 12.47
C GLU A 29 -13.46 -4.47 11.30
N ALA A 30 -14.33 -5.45 11.53
CA ALA A 30 -14.59 -6.52 10.56
C ALA A 30 -15.02 -6.00 9.18
N ASP A 31 -15.91 -5.01 9.13
CA ASP A 31 -16.41 -4.43 7.87
C ASP A 31 -15.34 -3.59 7.15
N GLU A 32 -14.54 -2.84 7.91
CA GLU A 32 -13.41 -2.08 7.36
C GLU A 32 -12.36 -3.04 6.77
N PHE A 33 -12.03 -4.11 7.50
CA PHE A 33 -11.12 -5.15 7.01
C PHE A 33 -11.63 -5.78 5.72
N ALA A 34 -12.92 -6.14 5.68
CA ALA A 34 -13.53 -6.72 4.49
C ALA A 34 -13.47 -5.74 3.30
N GLY A 35 -13.64 -4.44 3.55
CA GLY A 35 -13.52 -3.39 2.54
C GLY A 35 -12.15 -3.36 1.85
N TYR A 36 -11.06 -3.72 2.54
CA TYR A 36 -9.72 -3.82 1.95
C TYR A 36 -9.50 -5.03 1.02
N LEU A 37 -10.48 -5.93 0.90
CA LEU A 37 -10.40 -7.11 0.04
C LEU A 37 -11.06 -6.91 -1.34
N THR A 38 -11.44 -5.67 -1.66
CA THR A 38 -12.16 -5.34 -2.88
C THR A 38 -11.90 -3.90 -3.32
N GLU A 39 -12.03 -3.65 -4.63
CA GLU A 39 -12.08 -2.30 -5.22
C GLU A 39 -13.53 -1.90 -5.58
N SER A 40 -14.50 -2.76 -5.31
CA SER A 40 -15.91 -2.52 -5.62
C SER A 40 -16.50 -1.47 -4.69
N ASP A 41 -17.21 -0.49 -5.25
CA ASP A 41 -18.04 0.47 -4.52
C ASP A 41 -19.41 -0.11 -4.10
N ARG A 42 -19.72 -1.33 -4.57
CA ARG A 42 -20.96 -2.05 -4.25
C ARG A 42 -20.73 -3.08 -3.15
N PRO A 43 -21.72 -3.31 -2.27
CA PRO A 43 -21.67 -4.32 -1.21
C PRO A 43 -21.43 -5.74 -1.79
N PRO A 44 -20.98 -6.70 -0.96
CA PRO A 44 -20.88 -8.09 -1.39
C PRO A 44 -22.26 -8.61 -1.83
N ALA A 45 -22.26 -9.61 -2.72
CA ALA A 45 -23.51 -10.21 -3.18
C ALA A 45 -24.29 -10.80 -1.98
N PRO A 46 -25.64 -10.81 -2.02
CA PRO A 46 -26.44 -11.33 -0.91
C PRO A 46 -26.00 -12.74 -0.47
N GLY A 47 -25.72 -12.90 0.82
CA GLY A 47 -25.25 -14.16 1.40
C GLY A 47 -23.75 -14.44 1.25
N THR A 48 -22.95 -13.48 0.76
CA THR A 48 -21.49 -13.61 0.59
C THR A 48 -20.72 -12.54 1.38
N SER A 49 -19.40 -12.71 1.49
CA SER A 49 -18.46 -11.74 2.06
C SER A 49 -17.35 -11.43 1.06
N TYR A 50 -16.67 -10.27 1.19
CA TYR A 50 -15.44 -10.05 0.43
C TYR A 50 -14.30 -11.01 0.79
N LEU A 51 -14.44 -11.76 1.89
CA LEU A 51 -13.57 -12.90 2.20
C LEU A 51 -13.74 -14.09 1.23
N ASP A 52 -14.78 -14.08 0.40
CA ASP A 52 -15.03 -15.05 -0.66
C ASP A 52 -14.44 -14.60 -2.03
N THR A 53 -13.84 -13.40 -2.11
CA THR A 53 -13.11 -12.98 -3.32
C THR A 53 -11.77 -13.71 -3.43
N GLN A 54 -11.12 -13.65 -4.60
CA GLN A 54 -9.76 -14.21 -4.77
C GLN A 54 -8.76 -13.59 -3.77
N ALA A 55 -8.87 -12.29 -3.49
CA ALA A 55 -8.06 -11.63 -2.47
C ALA A 55 -8.37 -12.18 -1.06
N GLY A 56 -9.65 -12.35 -0.72
CA GLY A 56 -10.09 -12.98 0.52
C GLY A 56 -9.56 -14.41 0.69
N PHE A 57 -9.63 -15.24 -0.35
CA PHE A 57 -9.06 -16.58 -0.37
C PHE A 57 -7.54 -16.59 -0.15
N ALA A 58 -6.81 -15.67 -0.81
CA ALA A 58 -5.37 -15.54 -0.64
C ALA A 58 -5.00 -15.12 0.78
N VAL A 59 -5.68 -14.13 1.35
CA VAL A 59 -5.49 -13.71 2.75
C VAL A 59 -5.73 -14.88 3.69
N ARG A 60 -6.86 -15.57 3.56
CA ARG A 60 -7.20 -16.72 4.42
C ARG A 60 -6.21 -17.87 4.29
N ARG A 61 -5.53 -18.02 3.15
CA ARG A 61 -4.50 -19.05 2.96
C ARG A 61 -3.16 -18.64 3.59
N TRP A 62 -2.67 -17.44 3.32
CA TRP A 62 -1.29 -17.05 3.57
C TRP A 62 -1.08 -16.26 4.87
N CYS A 63 -2.04 -15.44 5.29
CA CYS A 63 -1.87 -14.56 6.45
C CYS A 63 -2.05 -15.27 7.81
N PRO A 64 -3.06 -16.14 8.03
CA PRO A 64 -3.24 -16.80 9.32
C PRO A 64 -2.01 -17.61 9.80
N PRO A 65 -1.32 -18.40 8.95
CA PRO A 65 -0.10 -19.10 9.35
C PRO A 65 1.00 -18.17 9.90
N ALA A 66 1.18 -16.98 9.31
CA ALA A 66 2.15 -15.99 9.80
C ALA A 66 1.80 -15.45 11.20
N LEU A 67 0.55 -15.58 11.64
CA LEU A 67 0.06 -15.18 12.96
C LEU A 67 -0.09 -16.36 13.93
N GLY A 68 0.29 -17.57 13.52
CA GLY A 68 0.22 -18.80 14.31
C GLY A 68 -1.14 -19.51 14.26
N LEU A 69 -1.95 -19.25 13.24
CA LEU A 69 -3.25 -19.90 13.03
C LEU A 69 -3.21 -20.88 11.85
N PRO A 70 -4.11 -21.89 11.81
CA PRO A 70 -4.25 -22.76 10.64
C PRO A 70 -4.63 -21.97 9.37
N PRO A 71 -4.14 -22.37 8.19
CA PRO A 71 -4.63 -21.81 6.93
C PRO A 71 -6.14 -22.05 6.81
N HIS A 72 -6.84 -21.06 6.29
CA HIS A 72 -8.31 -21.01 6.16
C HIS A 72 -9.09 -21.12 7.49
N CYS A 73 -8.48 -20.77 8.63
CA CYS A 73 -9.22 -20.61 9.89
C CYS A 73 -10.45 -19.70 9.71
N PRO A 74 -11.48 -19.83 10.57
CA PRO A 74 -12.62 -18.93 10.55
C PRO A 74 -12.18 -17.45 10.54
N PRO A 75 -12.82 -16.59 9.72
CA PRO A 75 -12.44 -15.17 9.66
C PRO A 75 -12.50 -14.45 11.01
N ALA A 76 -13.47 -14.79 11.86
CA ALA A 76 -13.59 -14.23 13.20
C ALA A 76 -12.33 -14.53 14.05
N ASP A 77 -11.82 -15.76 14.00
CA ASP A 77 -10.60 -16.16 14.71
C ASP A 77 -9.37 -15.41 14.19
N TYR A 78 -9.28 -15.21 12.88
CA TYR A 78 -8.20 -14.43 12.27
C TYR A 78 -8.23 -12.96 12.72
N LEU A 79 -9.41 -12.32 12.73
CA LEU A 79 -9.57 -10.94 13.16
C LEU A 79 -9.32 -10.77 14.67
N ALA A 80 -9.81 -11.70 15.49
CA ALA A 80 -9.56 -11.74 16.92
C ALA A 80 -8.05 -11.86 17.20
N ARG A 81 -7.36 -12.76 16.48
CA ARG A 81 -5.91 -12.90 16.63
C ARG A 81 -5.14 -11.65 16.24
N ARG A 82 -5.56 -10.93 15.20
CA ARG A 82 -4.99 -9.63 14.84
C ARG A 82 -5.21 -8.59 15.95
N ALA A 83 -6.38 -8.59 16.57
CA ALA A 83 -6.69 -7.69 17.68
C ALA A 83 -5.80 -7.96 18.90
N GLU A 84 -5.65 -9.23 19.27
CA GLU A 84 -4.79 -9.66 20.40
C GLU A 84 -3.32 -9.25 20.22
N LEU A 85 -2.80 -9.36 19.00
CA LEU A 85 -1.41 -8.98 18.69
C LEU A 85 -1.22 -7.46 18.67
N GLY A 86 -2.26 -6.72 18.29
CA GLY A 86 -2.18 -5.29 18.00
C GLY A 86 -1.62 -4.99 16.60
N PRO A 87 -1.83 -3.76 16.09
CA PRO A 87 -1.55 -3.39 14.71
C PRO A 87 -0.06 -3.49 14.35
N ASP A 88 0.84 -3.06 15.22
CA ASP A 88 2.28 -3.04 14.95
C ASP A 88 2.85 -4.47 14.85
N GLU A 89 2.46 -5.35 15.76
CA GLU A 89 2.90 -6.75 15.78
C GLU A 89 2.34 -7.52 14.58
N ALA A 90 1.06 -7.35 14.28
CA ALA A 90 0.43 -7.97 13.12
C ALA A 90 1.10 -7.49 11.82
N ARG A 91 1.34 -6.19 11.67
CA ARG A 91 2.04 -5.60 10.51
C ARG A 91 3.45 -6.17 10.38
N ARG A 92 4.23 -6.22 11.46
CA ARG A 92 5.60 -6.77 11.44
C ARG A 92 5.60 -8.22 10.97
N ARG A 93 4.81 -9.10 11.59
CA ARG A 93 4.77 -10.52 11.23
C ARG A 93 4.37 -10.75 9.78
N LEU A 94 3.37 -10.00 9.29
CA LEU A 94 2.87 -10.16 7.93
C LEU A 94 3.83 -9.62 6.88
N LEU A 95 4.46 -8.46 7.12
CA LEU A 95 5.42 -7.88 6.18
C LEU A 95 6.72 -8.70 6.14
N THR A 96 7.22 -9.17 7.29
CA THR A 96 8.37 -10.09 7.31
C THR A 96 8.04 -11.39 6.56
N ALA A 97 6.85 -11.96 6.75
CA ALA A 97 6.43 -13.18 6.07
C ALA A 97 6.26 -13.01 4.54
N ALA A 98 6.12 -11.78 4.04
CA ALA A 98 6.00 -11.50 2.62
C ALA A 98 7.32 -11.66 1.85
N GLY A 99 8.48 -11.69 2.53
CA GLY A 99 9.78 -11.84 1.87
C GLY A 99 10.19 -10.67 0.98
N ILE A 100 9.62 -9.48 1.23
CA ILE A 100 9.92 -8.25 0.48
C ILE A 100 11.10 -7.55 1.14
N GLY A 101 12.18 -7.32 0.38
CA GLY A 101 13.35 -6.57 0.84
C GLY A 101 13.33 -5.10 0.50
N THR A 102 12.55 -4.70 -0.52
CA THR A 102 12.46 -3.32 -0.99
C THR A 102 11.02 -2.94 -1.30
N TYR A 103 10.57 -1.81 -0.75
CA TYR A 103 9.23 -1.26 -0.89
C TYR A 103 9.27 0.09 -1.61
N LEU A 104 8.59 0.20 -2.75
CA LEU A 104 8.36 1.48 -3.45
C LEU A 104 6.93 1.93 -3.15
N VAL A 105 6.81 2.82 -2.17
CA VAL A 105 5.53 3.21 -1.57
C VAL A 105 4.98 4.46 -2.24
N ASP A 106 3.82 4.36 -2.88
CA ASP A 106 3.03 5.51 -3.35
C ASP A 106 2.41 6.24 -2.16
N THR A 107 2.93 7.43 -1.86
CA THR A 107 2.53 8.30 -0.75
C THR A 107 1.35 9.21 -1.07
N GLY A 108 0.77 9.09 -2.28
CA GLY A 108 -0.39 9.86 -2.71
C GLY A 108 -1.75 9.25 -2.38
N LEU A 109 -1.80 8.05 -1.81
CA LEU A 109 -3.06 7.47 -1.31
C LEU A 109 -3.44 8.12 0.03
N PRO A 110 -4.66 8.69 0.18
CA PRO A 110 -5.05 9.36 1.40
C PRO A 110 -5.31 8.36 2.53
N GLY A 111 -5.19 8.83 3.78
CA GLY A 111 -5.52 8.07 4.99
C GLY A 111 -4.34 7.90 5.94
N PRO A 112 -4.56 7.33 7.14
CA PRO A 112 -3.54 7.16 8.17
C PRO A 112 -2.62 5.95 7.86
N LEU A 113 -1.96 5.97 6.70
CA LEU A 113 -1.10 4.88 6.20
C LEU A 113 0.38 5.10 6.53
N THR A 114 1.12 4.03 6.78
CA THR A 114 2.57 4.07 7.02
C THR A 114 3.34 4.76 5.89
N GLY A 115 4.39 5.49 6.25
CA GLY A 115 5.33 6.03 5.25
C GLY A 115 6.36 4.99 4.79
N PRO A 116 7.19 5.29 3.78
CA PRO A 116 8.18 4.34 3.24
C PRO A 116 9.10 3.74 4.31
N ALA A 117 9.68 4.57 5.18
CA ALA A 117 10.58 4.12 6.24
C ALA A 117 9.88 3.25 7.29
N GLU A 118 8.65 3.60 7.66
CA GLU A 118 7.85 2.87 8.66
C GLU A 118 7.40 1.49 8.15
N THR A 119 6.98 1.41 6.88
CA THR A 119 6.68 0.14 6.20
C THR A 119 7.92 -0.75 6.17
N ALA A 120 9.05 -0.20 5.72
CA ALA A 120 10.29 -0.93 5.58
C ALA A 120 10.83 -1.44 6.93
N ALA A 121 10.76 -0.63 7.98
CA ALA A 121 11.14 -1.04 9.33
C ALA A 121 10.31 -2.22 9.85
N SER A 122 9.02 -2.29 9.46
CA SER A 122 8.14 -3.41 9.83
C SER A 122 8.44 -4.68 9.03
N GLY A 123 8.98 -4.55 7.81
CA GLY A 123 9.30 -5.67 6.92
C GLY A 123 10.76 -6.15 6.96
N ASP A 124 11.63 -5.49 7.73
CA ASP A 124 13.09 -5.67 7.68
C ASP A 124 13.68 -5.42 6.27
N GLY A 125 13.25 -4.33 5.65
CA GLY A 125 13.62 -3.96 4.28
C GLY A 125 14.03 -2.51 4.11
N THR A 126 14.06 -2.04 2.86
CA THR A 126 14.32 -0.65 2.48
C THR A 126 13.08 -0.02 1.86
N GLY A 127 12.76 1.20 2.28
CA GLY A 127 11.59 1.94 1.78
C GLY A 127 11.98 3.13 0.94
N HIS A 128 11.34 3.27 -0.22
CA HIS A 128 11.50 4.39 -1.13
C HIS A 128 10.16 5.03 -1.46
N GLU A 129 10.17 6.34 -1.71
CA GLU A 129 8.97 7.09 -2.07
C GLU A 129 8.70 7.04 -3.58
N VAL A 130 7.45 6.77 -3.91
CA VAL A 130 6.85 7.01 -5.22
C VAL A 130 5.89 8.19 -5.09
N VAL A 131 6.09 9.25 -5.87
CA VAL A 131 5.27 10.46 -5.78
C VAL A 131 4.13 10.41 -6.79
N ARG A 132 2.90 10.64 -6.31
CA ARG A 132 1.70 10.77 -7.16
C ARG A 132 1.59 12.16 -7.76
N LEU A 133 1.60 12.24 -9.09
CA LEU A 133 1.56 13.50 -9.82
C LEU A 133 0.28 14.30 -9.56
N GLU A 134 -0.86 13.62 -9.46
CA GLU A 134 -2.15 14.28 -9.23
C GLU A 134 -2.21 14.94 -7.85
N THR A 135 -1.57 14.35 -6.83
CA THR A 135 -1.49 14.97 -5.50
C THR A 135 -0.65 16.25 -5.52
N LEU A 136 0.43 16.29 -6.32
CA LEU A 136 1.18 17.53 -6.53
C LEU A 136 0.34 18.58 -7.26
N ALA A 137 -0.39 18.17 -8.30
CA ALA A 137 -1.28 19.06 -9.05
C ALA A 137 -2.40 19.63 -8.18
N GLU A 138 -3.07 18.80 -7.38
CA GLU A 138 -4.13 19.22 -6.47
C GLU A 138 -3.62 20.25 -5.45
N ARG A 139 -2.42 20.06 -4.88
CA ARG A 139 -1.79 21.02 -3.97
C ARG A 139 -1.38 22.31 -4.67
N ALA A 140 -0.81 22.23 -5.87
CA ALA A 140 -0.44 23.40 -6.66
C ALA A 140 -1.68 24.24 -7.01
N ALA A 141 -2.78 23.59 -7.40
CA ALA A 141 -4.03 24.25 -7.74
C ALA A 141 -4.67 24.97 -6.53
N GLN A 142 -4.50 24.46 -5.31
CA GLN A 142 -4.98 25.12 -4.09
C GLN A 142 -4.22 26.41 -3.76
N GLN A 143 -3.00 26.58 -4.29
CA GLN A 143 -2.12 27.71 -3.98
C GLN A 143 -2.07 28.76 -5.09
N ALA A 144 -2.36 28.37 -6.34
CA ALA A 144 -2.25 29.24 -7.50
C ALA A 144 -3.45 30.19 -7.66
N ALA A 145 -3.18 31.44 -8.04
CA ALA A 145 -4.20 32.43 -8.39
C ALA A 145 -4.77 32.23 -9.80
N ASP A 146 -3.97 31.70 -10.73
CA ASP A 146 -4.34 31.46 -12.11
C ASP A 146 -3.64 30.24 -12.73
N ALA A 147 -3.88 30.01 -14.02
CA ALA A 147 -3.35 28.86 -14.75
C ALA A 147 -1.82 28.93 -14.96
N GLU A 148 -1.26 30.13 -15.14
CA GLU A 148 0.18 30.29 -15.35
C GLU A 148 0.92 29.93 -14.06
N GLU A 149 0.50 30.51 -12.94
CA GLU A 149 1.05 30.21 -11.62
C GLU A 149 0.87 28.72 -11.25
N PHE A 150 -0.26 28.11 -11.61
CA PHE A 150 -0.48 26.67 -11.43
C PHE A 150 0.58 25.85 -12.18
N THR A 151 0.80 26.14 -13.47
CA THR A 151 1.78 25.38 -14.27
C THR A 151 3.20 25.55 -13.76
N ASP A 152 3.58 26.75 -13.34
CA ASP A 152 4.90 27.03 -12.77
C ASP A 152 5.11 26.36 -11.43
N THR A 153 4.08 26.38 -10.56
CA THR A 153 4.12 25.72 -9.25
C THR A 153 4.19 24.22 -9.39
N LEU A 154 3.36 23.62 -10.26
CA LEU A 154 3.40 22.18 -10.53
C LEU A 154 4.77 21.77 -11.10
N ALA A 155 5.31 22.52 -12.06
CA ALA A 155 6.62 22.20 -12.65
C ALA A 155 7.74 22.26 -11.61
N ARG A 156 7.71 23.22 -10.67
CA ARG A 156 8.63 23.25 -9.53
C ARG A 156 8.44 22.06 -8.61
N SER A 157 7.20 21.77 -8.18
CA SER A 157 6.91 20.65 -7.28
C SER A 157 7.35 19.29 -7.85
N VAL A 158 7.21 19.07 -9.15
CA VAL A 158 7.70 17.84 -9.81
C VAL A 158 9.24 17.77 -9.78
N ARG A 159 9.93 18.88 -10.06
CA ARG A 159 11.40 18.93 -9.98
C ARG A 159 11.90 18.70 -8.56
N ASP A 160 11.25 19.31 -7.57
CA ASP A 160 11.62 19.15 -6.16
C ASP A 160 11.39 17.70 -5.70
N ALA A 161 10.28 17.08 -6.11
CA ALA A 161 9.98 15.66 -5.87
C ALA A 161 11.05 14.73 -6.48
N ALA A 162 11.54 15.03 -7.68
CA ALA A 162 12.54 14.22 -8.37
C ALA A 162 13.89 14.16 -7.64
N ALA A 163 14.16 15.05 -6.69
CA ALA A 163 15.40 15.02 -5.90
C ALA A 163 15.44 13.88 -4.87
N HIS A 164 14.29 13.28 -4.53
CA HIS A 164 14.20 12.26 -3.47
C HIS A 164 13.31 11.06 -3.84
N ALA A 165 12.29 11.24 -4.68
CA ALA A 165 11.46 10.15 -5.15
C ALA A 165 12.22 9.23 -6.11
N VAL A 166 12.02 7.91 -6.01
CA VAL A 166 12.62 6.95 -6.94
C VAL A 166 11.76 6.71 -8.18
N ALA A 167 10.48 7.09 -8.12
CA ALA A 167 9.55 7.00 -9.24
C ALA A 167 8.37 7.98 -9.08
N PHE A 168 7.64 8.17 -10.18
CA PHE A 168 6.37 8.88 -10.20
C PHE A 168 5.23 7.94 -10.61
N LYS A 169 4.03 8.22 -10.09
CA LYS A 169 2.78 7.52 -10.44
C LYS A 169 1.74 8.53 -10.92
N THR A 170 0.96 8.13 -11.93
CA THR A 170 -0.27 8.80 -12.34
C THR A 170 -1.48 7.91 -12.09
N VAL A 171 -2.59 8.53 -11.69
CA VAL A 171 -3.93 7.92 -11.63
C VAL A 171 -4.86 8.45 -12.73
N ALA A 172 -4.31 8.94 -13.85
CA ALA A 172 -5.08 9.46 -14.99
C ALA A 172 -6.19 8.49 -15.44
N ALA A 173 -5.91 7.18 -15.48
CA ALA A 173 -6.89 6.14 -15.81
C ALA A 173 -8.17 6.23 -14.94
N TYR A 174 -8.02 6.51 -13.65
CA TYR A 174 -9.12 6.61 -12.69
C TYR A 174 -9.90 7.95 -12.77
N ARG A 175 -9.35 8.96 -13.45
CA ARG A 175 -9.94 10.30 -13.54
C ARG A 175 -10.55 10.57 -14.92
N HIS A 176 -9.80 10.28 -15.98
CA HIS A 176 -10.15 10.65 -17.36
C HIS A 176 -9.90 9.53 -18.39
N GLY A 177 -9.49 8.33 -17.94
CA GLY A 177 -9.07 7.24 -18.81
C GLY A 177 -7.64 7.42 -19.36
N LEU A 178 -7.23 6.53 -20.27
CA LEU A 178 -5.86 6.49 -20.85
C LEU A 178 -5.81 6.92 -22.32
N ALA A 179 -6.88 7.50 -22.87
CA ALA A 179 -6.90 8.06 -24.22
C ALA A 179 -6.13 9.40 -24.27
N LEU A 180 -4.86 9.38 -23.88
CA LEU A 180 -3.98 10.54 -23.89
C LEU A 180 -3.61 10.87 -25.34
N GLN A 181 -3.77 12.13 -25.72
CA GLN A 181 -3.30 12.59 -27.02
C GLN A 181 -1.77 12.53 -27.01
N ALA A 182 -1.19 11.83 -27.99
CA ALA A 182 0.23 11.95 -28.27
C ALA A 182 0.52 13.41 -28.68
N ARG A 183 1.61 13.96 -28.16
CA ARG A 183 2.14 15.25 -28.59
C ARG A 183 2.74 15.14 -29.99
#